data_AF-A0A932IQ10-F1
#
_entry.id   AF-A0A932IQ10-F1
#
_cell.length_a   1.000
_cell.length_b   1.000
_cell.length_c   1.000
_cell.angle_alpha   90.00
_cell.angle_beta   90.00
_cell.angle_gamma   90.00
#
_symmetry.space_group_name_H-M   'P 1'
#
loop_
_entity.id
_entity.type
_entity.pdbx_description
1 polymer ?
#
loop_
_entity_poly.entity_id
_entity_poly.type
_entity_poly.pdbx_seq_one_letter_code
_entity_poly.pdbx_strand_id
1 'polypeptide(L)'
;METEEASTSTTEPSSSETTATDVPTVPVSGGTVDVVTVDPEPAAATTAVTAVAQVSAAKAAPVTLFDWLEAMSKNFRAMFFNSAPTVSYKPEENVVHDDGTITGVVHGYDADGDALVYKVGKITNGTVVIDSAGNFVYTPSTTSVPVGSASAQTGNTASFVITVAQVRNLSGLMKLFSLGRRSTASTTVSVGTGSATTGGTTTPSTPTTNHGDETKSLQALFDGLKAGDTLTLESRTYQHSGVLKIRVAGVTIIGNGAVLESTNDATSAVQILADNVSVSNLTLTAPLTGTRYDSLDQHKLVIIGDGVTVSDVTVNGSAAAGVFVYGASHFTLNRVTVRNTRADGIHMTNGANNGSVNGAVVESSGDDGIAVVSYADAPTCHDIVVDSPTVNGTTWGRGLSVVGGDDISFRNINVSKTNAAAVYIATESSYNTRSVNNVEIVGGTITGANTNSQVVHGAVLVYSGNSGKSINGVSISGLSIVTTNPSVYWNVGVILDAGTVSNLSFKNIALKSTKLSPLSISAKVPAGTYTVSGWTLDGKAITV
;
A
#
# COMPACT_ATOMS: atom_id res chain seq x y z
N MET A 1 -16.29 -9.11 -74.87
CA MET A 1 -15.15 -8.18 -74.89
C MET A 1 -14.33 -8.50 -73.66
N GLU A 2 -13.32 -9.33 -73.91
CA GLU A 2 -12.01 -9.45 -73.24
C GLU A 2 -12.03 -9.58 -71.69
N THR A 3 -11.96 -10.78 -71.07
CA THR A 3 -10.91 -11.84 -71.09
C THR A 3 -9.59 -11.38 -70.43
N GLU A 4 -8.91 -12.13 -69.56
CA GLU A 4 -9.07 -13.53 -69.11
C GLU A 4 -8.34 -13.79 -67.76
N GLU A 5 -8.66 -14.93 -67.12
CA GLU A 5 -7.93 -15.82 -66.17
C GLU A 5 -6.68 -15.32 -65.37
N ALA A 6 -6.50 -15.57 -64.06
CA ALA A 6 -6.64 -16.76 -63.20
C ALA A 6 -5.48 -17.80 -63.28
N SER A 7 -4.76 -18.05 -62.16
CA SER A 7 -4.29 -19.38 -61.72
C SER A 7 -3.49 -19.35 -60.39
N THR A 8 -3.62 -20.43 -59.63
CA THR A 8 -3.11 -20.77 -58.28
C THR A 8 -1.64 -21.22 -58.20
N SER A 9 -0.98 -21.07 -57.03
CA SER A 9 -0.20 -22.17 -56.43
C SER A 9 0.16 -21.95 -54.94
N THR A 10 -0.27 -22.93 -54.15
CA THR A 10 0.20 -23.43 -52.84
C THR A 10 1.72 -23.66 -52.69
N THR A 11 2.27 -23.54 -51.46
CA THR A 11 2.82 -24.65 -50.62
C THR A 11 3.48 -24.18 -49.29
N GLU A 12 3.15 -24.84 -48.16
CA GLU A 12 4.07 -25.04 -47.00
C GLU A 12 4.86 -26.36 -47.18
N PRO A 13 6.01 -26.55 -46.50
CA PRO A 13 6.09 -27.42 -45.29
C PRO A 13 7.02 -26.85 -44.18
N SER A 14 6.83 -27.07 -42.86
CA SER A 14 6.87 -28.29 -42.00
C SER A 14 8.25 -28.68 -41.41
N SER A 15 8.34 -28.61 -40.06
CA SER A 15 8.99 -29.53 -39.09
C SER A 15 10.45 -30.03 -39.23
N SER A 16 11.24 -29.94 -38.13
CA SER A 16 11.77 -31.12 -37.38
C SER A 16 12.65 -30.75 -36.15
N GLU A 17 12.56 -31.54 -35.07
CA GLU A 17 13.57 -31.67 -33.98
C GLU A 17 14.87 -32.35 -34.53
N THR A 18 16.01 -32.58 -33.84
CA THR A 18 16.23 -33.35 -32.60
C THR A 18 17.74 -33.37 -32.18
N THR A 19 18.01 -33.54 -30.87
CA THR A 19 19.20 -34.18 -30.23
C THR A 19 20.62 -33.56 -30.23
N ALA A 20 21.34 -33.86 -29.14
CA ALA A 20 22.75 -33.55 -28.87
C ALA A 20 23.61 -34.83 -28.85
N THR A 21 24.95 -34.71 -28.91
CA THR A 21 25.92 -35.19 -27.87
C THR A 21 27.41 -35.11 -28.32
N ASP A 22 28.26 -34.88 -27.33
CA ASP A 22 29.58 -35.51 -27.07
C ASP A 22 30.94 -34.84 -27.37
N VAL A 23 31.93 -35.28 -26.57
CA VAL A 23 33.24 -34.70 -26.26
C VAL A 23 34.39 -35.62 -26.75
N PRO A 24 35.63 -35.12 -26.90
CA PRO A 24 36.79 -35.94 -26.51
C PRO A 24 37.92 -35.19 -25.76
N THR A 25 38.78 -35.95 -25.06
CA THR A 25 39.83 -35.46 -24.13
C THR A 25 41.22 -36.11 -24.31
N VAL A 26 42.29 -35.30 -24.23
CA VAL A 26 43.60 -35.51 -23.49
C VAL A 26 44.55 -36.68 -23.88
N PRO A 27 45.88 -36.45 -24.14
CA PRO A 27 47.01 -36.60 -23.17
C PRO A 27 48.25 -35.63 -23.39
N VAL A 28 49.49 -35.82 -22.88
CA VAL A 28 50.08 -35.70 -21.49
C VAL A 28 51.66 -35.71 -21.54
N SER A 29 52.38 -35.21 -20.49
CA SER A 29 53.85 -35.36 -20.16
C SER A 29 54.86 -34.27 -20.64
N GLY A 30 55.97 -33.86 -19.95
CA GLY A 30 56.48 -34.08 -18.57
C GLY A 30 58.00 -33.69 -18.31
N GLY A 31 58.37 -33.16 -17.11
CA GLY A 31 59.72 -33.05 -16.43
C GLY A 31 60.84 -32.10 -17.00
N THR A 32 61.96 -31.69 -16.31
CA THR A 32 62.40 -31.60 -14.87
C THR A 32 63.79 -30.87 -14.68
N VAL A 33 63.90 -29.91 -13.73
CA VAL A 33 64.94 -29.71 -12.62
C VAL A 33 66.39 -29.11 -12.82
N ASP A 34 66.90 -28.50 -11.71
CA ASP A 34 68.26 -27.98 -11.29
C ASP A 34 68.74 -26.55 -11.69
N VAL A 35 69.52 -25.73 -10.92
CA VAL A 35 69.84 -25.41 -9.48
C VAL A 35 71.20 -24.63 -9.45
N VAL A 36 71.42 -23.63 -8.56
CA VAL A 36 72.72 -23.25 -7.89
C VAL A 36 72.55 -22.06 -6.89
N THR A 37 73.41 -22.02 -5.86
CA THR A 37 73.48 -21.17 -4.62
C THR A 37 74.15 -19.77 -4.82
N VAL A 38 74.36 -18.83 -3.87
CA VAL A 38 74.98 -18.86 -2.50
C VAL A 38 74.63 -17.60 -1.64
N ASP A 39 74.83 -17.66 -0.31
CA ASP A 39 74.60 -16.65 0.75
C ASP A 39 75.96 -16.18 1.38
N PRO A 40 76.10 -15.06 2.15
CA PRO A 40 75.94 -15.15 3.62
C PRO A 40 75.54 -13.87 4.45
N GLU A 41 75.05 -14.15 5.68
CA GLU A 41 74.84 -13.29 6.88
C GLU A 41 76.14 -12.63 7.46
N PRO A 42 76.15 -11.85 8.59
CA PRO A 42 75.16 -11.71 9.70
C PRO A 42 74.74 -10.23 9.98
N ALA A 43 74.05 -9.79 11.06
CA ALA A 43 73.59 -10.35 12.35
C ALA A 43 72.40 -9.45 12.88
N ALA A 44 71.76 -9.53 14.06
CA ALA A 44 71.80 -10.38 15.28
C ALA A 44 70.54 -10.07 16.17
N ALA A 45 70.44 -10.71 17.35
CA ALA A 45 69.60 -10.40 18.54
C ALA A 45 68.08 -10.72 18.48
N THR A 46 67.74 -11.85 19.12
CA THR A 46 66.40 -12.33 19.44
C THR A 46 65.75 -11.63 20.63
N THR A 47 64.44 -11.41 20.59
CA THR A 47 63.56 -11.63 21.75
C THR A 47 62.15 -11.96 21.28
N ALA A 48 61.59 -13.09 21.76
CA ALA A 48 60.30 -13.58 21.30
C ALA A 48 59.17 -13.18 22.25
N VAL A 49 58.05 -12.68 21.70
CA VAL A 49 56.72 -12.79 22.35
C VAL A 49 55.67 -13.14 21.29
N THR A 50 54.88 -14.16 21.61
CA THR A 50 53.81 -14.76 20.82
C THR A 50 52.66 -13.79 20.48
N ALA A 51 52.21 -13.73 19.22
CA ALA A 51 50.78 -13.58 18.85
C ALA A 51 50.52 -13.61 17.33
N VAL A 52 49.67 -14.57 16.91
CA VAL A 52 48.69 -14.53 15.80
C VAL A 52 49.14 -14.07 14.40
N ALA A 53 48.93 -14.96 13.41
CA ALA A 53 49.17 -14.67 12.01
C ALA A 53 48.40 -13.43 11.50
N GLN A 54 49.13 -12.48 10.91
CA GLN A 54 48.49 -11.49 10.04
C GLN A 54 48.07 -12.16 8.74
N VAL A 55 46.76 -12.33 8.56
CA VAL A 55 46.19 -12.39 7.21
C VAL A 55 46.43 -11.03 6.59
N SER A 56 47.32 -10.99 5.58
CA SER A 56 47.59 -9.77 4.82
C SER A 56 46.27 -9.23 4.27
N ALA A 57 45.89 -8.02 4.70
CA ALA A 57 44.71 -7.36 4.18
C ALA A 57 44.87 -7.17 2.67
N ALA A 58 44.14 -7.97 1.88
CA ALA A 58 43.95 -7.68 0.47
C ALA A 58 43.40 -6.25 0.39
N LYS A 59 44.13 -5.38 -0.30
CA LYS A 59 43.79 -3.96 -0.42
C LYS A 59 42.44 -3.84 -1.12
N ALA A 60 41.37 -3.70 -0.34
CA ALA A 60 40.03 -3.48 -0.87
C ALA A 60 40.08 -2.30 -1.85
N ALA A 61 39.43 -2.46 -3.00
CA ALA A 61 39.33 -1.40 -3.99
C ALA A 61 38.76 -0.13 -3.33
N PRO A 62 39.22 1.07 -3.71
CA PRO A 62 38.70 2.30 -3.13
C PRO A 62 37.19 2.39 -3.43
N VAL A 63 36.39 2.34 -2.37
CA VAL A 63 34.94 2.56 -2.42
C VAL A 63 34.71 3.91 -3.10
N THR A 64 34.03 3.92 -4.25
CA THR A 64 33.82 5.14 -5.01
C THR A 64 32.76 6.02 -4.32
N LEU A 65 32.69 7.29 -4.72
CA LEU A 65 31.63 8.19 -4.22
C LEU A 65 30.22 7.65 -4.56
N PHE A 66 30.08 6.86 -5.63
CA PHE A 66 28.85 6.16 -6.00
C PHE A 66 28.57 4.97 -5.07
N ASP A 67 29.55 4.12 -4.77
CA ASP A 67 29.38 3.00 -3.84
C ASP A 67 29.03 3.50 -2.41
N TRP A 68 29.63 4.63 -2.00
CA TRP A 68 29.29 5.31 -0.75
C TRP A 68 27.86 5.85 -0.76
N LEU A 69 27.42 6.46 -1.87
CA LEU A 69 26.07 6.97 -2.03
C LEU A 69 25.02 5.84 -2.05
N GLU A 70 25.33 4.70 -2.67
CA GLU A 70 24.44 3.54 -2.71
C GLU A 70 24.36 2.83 -1.35
N ALA A 71 25.48 2.67 -0.67
CA ALA A 71 25.52 2.17 0.71
C ALA A 71 24.79 3.12 1.67
N MET A 72 24.93 4.44 1.51
CA MET A 72 24.20 5.42 2.31
C MET A 72 22.70 5.42 2.00
N SER A 73 22.28 5.19 0.74
CA SER A 73 20.86 5.06 0.38
C SER A 73 20.18 3.81 0.96
N LYS A 74 20.87 2.66 0.95
CA LYS A 74 20.39 1.41 1.57
C LYS A 74 20.30 1.54 3.09
N ASN A 75 21.27 2.19 3.73
CA ASN A 75 21.24 2.42 5.18
C ASN A 75 20.27 3.55 5.61
N PHE A 76 19.99 4.56 4.77
CA PHE A 76 18.93 5.54 5.02
C PHE A 76 17.55 4.90 5.03
N ARG A 77 17.27 3.98 4.09
CA ARG A 77 16.03 3.18 4.07
C ARG A 77 15.84 2.42 5.39
N ALA A 78 16.84 1.68 5.84
CA ALA A 78 16.77 0.86 7.05
C ALA A 78 16.72 1.65 8.39
N MET A 79 16.95 2.96 8.39
CA MET A 79 16.87 3.81 9.60
C MET A 79 15.61 4.68 9.68
N PHE A 80 14.96 5.00 8.56
CA PHE A 80 13.75 5.85 8.52
C PHE A 80 12.50 5.17 7.96
N PHE A 81 12.65 4.08 7.21
CA PHE A 81 11.55 3.34 6.57
C PHE A 81 11.59 1.85 6.91
N ASN A 82 11.98 1.53 8.14
CA ASN A 82 11.88 0.16 8.64
C ASN A 82 10.44 -0.09 9.10
N SER A 83 9.72 -0.90 8.34
CA SER A 83 8.39 -1.38 8.65
C SER A 83 8.41 -2.13 9.99
N ALA A 84 7.32 -2.07 10.74
CA ALA A 84 7.11 -3.01 11.84
C ALA A 84 6.64 -4.35 11.24
N PRO A 85 7.02 -5.51 11.82
CA PRO A 85 6.49 -6.77 11.35
C PRO A 85 4.99 -6.79 11.65
N THR A 86 4.20 -7.42 10.79
CA THR A 86 2.79 -7.72 11.05
C THR A 86 2.65 -9.15 11.55
N VAL A 87 1.56 -9.44 12.28
CA VAL A 87 1.22 -10.80 12.68
C VAL A 87 -0.28 -11.02 12.53
N SER A 88 -0.66 -12.17 11.96
CA SER A 88 -2.05 -12.61 11.89
C SER A 88 -2.21 -14.04 12.40
N TYR A 89 -3.42 -14.36 12.86
CA TYR A 89 -3.80 -15.67 13.36
C TYR A 89 -5.25 -15.93 12.99
N LYS A 90 -5.53 -17.17 12.60
CA LYS A 90 -6.84 -17.64 12.12
C LYS A 90 -7.24 -18.90 12.89
N PRO A 91 -8.24 -18.84 13.80
CA PRO A 91 -8.69 -20.01 14.55
C PRO A 91 -9.14 -21.19 13.68
N GLU A 92 -9.59 -20.91 12.45
CA GLU A 92 -10.00 -21.89 11.44
C GLU A 92 -8.83 -22.70 10.83
N GLU A 93 -7.59 -22.26 10.99
CA GLU A 93 -6.39 -23.01 10.56
C GLU A 93 -5.89 -23.99 11.64
N ASN A 94 -6.54 -24.04 12.82
CA ASN A 94 -6.21 -25.00 13.86
C ASN A 94 -6.66 -26.41 13.48
N VAL A 95 -5.80 -27.40 13.71
CA VAL A 95 -6.14 -28.83 13.68
C VAL A 95 -6.14 -29.35 15.11
N VAL A 96 -7.25 -29.96 15.51
CA VAL A 96 -7.38 -30.70 16.79
C VAL A 96 -7.05 -32.16 16.51
N HIS A 97 -6.15 -32.74 17.31
CA HIS A 97 -5.72 -34.14 17.19
C HIS A 97 -6.42 -35.05 18.19
N ASP A 98 -6.46 -36.35 17.91
CA ASP A 98 -7.13 -37.36 18.75
C ASP A 98 -6.51 -37.49 20.16
N ASP A 99 -5.28 -37.02 20.36
CA ASP A 99 -4.59 -36.95 21.66
C ASP A 99 -4.96 -35.70 22.48
N GLY A 100 -5.81 -34.82 21.93
CA GLY A 100 -6.24 -33.57 22.56
C GLY A 100 -5.27 -32.39 22.36
N THR A 101 -4.17 -32.57 21.64
CA THR A 101 -3.32 -31.44 21.21
C THR A 101 -3.98 -30.63 20.10
N ILE A 102 -3.59 -29.36 19.99
CA ILE A 102 -4.06 -28.45 18.94
C ILE A 102 -2.84 -27.85 18.24
N THR A 103 -2.72 -28.08 16.94
CA THR A 103 -1.68 -27.44 16.11
C THR A 103 -2.27 -26.32 15.28
N GLY A 104 -1.56 -25.21 15.12
CA GLY A 104 -1.98 -24.10 14.27
C GLY A 104 -0.79 -23.27 13.80
N VAL A 105 -1.05 -22.22 13.03
CA VAL A 105 -0.01 -21.34 12.47
C VAL A 105 -0.28 -19.89 12.86
N VAL A 106 0.77 -19.15 13.18
CA VAL A 106 0.77 -17.69 13.33
C VAL A 106 1.63 -17.10 12.24
N HIS A 107 1.00 -16.37 11.32
CA HIS A 107 1.66 -15.79 10.16
C HIS A 107 2.28 -14.45 10.52
N GLY A 108 3.58 -14.46 10.81
CA GLY A 108 4.39 -13.24 10.88
C GLY A 108 4.89 -12.85 9.48
N TYR A 109 4.81 -11.56 9.15
CA TYR A 109 5.33 -11.01 7.90
C TYR A 109 6.15 -9.75 8.17
N ASP A 110 7.30 -9.64 7.52
CA ASP A 110 8.17 -8.47 7.57
C ASP A 110 8.32 -7.88 6.16
N ALA A 111 7.95 -6.61 5.99
CA ALA A 111 7.98 -5.95 4.69
C ALA A 111 9.40 -5.58 4.22
N ASP A 112 10.37 -5.54 5.14
CA ASP A 112 11.77 -5.22 4.83
C ASP A 112 12.61 -6.51 4.63
N GLY A 113 12.02 -7.68 4.89
CA GLY A 113 12.66 -8.99 4.80
C GLY A 113 13.49 -9.38 6.02
N ASP A 114 13.35 -8.68 7.15
CA ASP A 114 14.06 -9.01 8.38
C ASP A 114 13.66 -10.40 8.92
N ALA A 115 14.63 -11.14 9.46
CA ALA A 115 14.37 -12.44 10.08
C ALA A 115 13.50 -12.29 11.33
N LEU A 116 12.40 -13.04 11.39
CA LEU A 116 11.42 -12.99 12.47
C LEU A 116 11.71 -13.98 13.59
N VAL A 117 11.41 -13.58 14.82
CA VAL A 117 11.42 -14.42 16.02
C VAL A 117 10.06 -14.35 16.71
N TYR A 118 9.45 -15.52 16.87
CA TYR A 118 8.20 -15.73 17.58
C TYR A 118 8.46 -15.96 19.07
N LYS A 119 7.62 -15.37 19.93
CA LYS A 119 7.64 -15.58 21.38
C LYS A 119 6.23 -15.75 21.92
N VAL A 120 6.00 -16.84 22.65
CA VAL A 120 4.76 -17.06 23.39
C VAL A 120 4.79 -16.27 24.70
N GLY A 121 3.69 -15.60 25.02
CA GLY A 121 3.43 -14.99 26.33
C GLY A 121 3.06 -16.03 27.40
N LYS A 122 2.69 -15.56 28.59
CA LYS A 122 2.26 -16.43 29.68
C LYS A 122 0.94 -17.12 29.34
N ILE A 123 0.87 -18.43 29.55
CA ILE A 123 -0.34 -19.25 29.44
C ILE A 123 -0.71 -19.86 30.81
N THR A 124 -1.99 -20.14 31.05
CA THR A 124 -2.50 -20.63 32.34
C THR A 124 -2.97 -22.09 32.35
N ASN A 125 -3.42 -22.64 31.21
CA ASN A 125 -4.15 -23.92 31.15
C ASN A 125 -3.49 -24.98 30.25
N GLY A 126 -2.20 -24.85 29.95
CA GLY A 126 -1.46 -25.78 29.08
C GLY A 126 -0.05 -25.28 28.79
N THR A 127 0.61 -25.95 27.84
CA THR A 127 1.90 -25.52 27.28
C THR A 127 1.75 -25.21 25.79
N VAL A 128 2.59 -24.31 25.29
CA VAL A 128 2.69 -24.00 23.85
C VAL A 128 4.15 -24.03 23.45
N VAL A 129 4.45 -24.73 22.37
CA VAL A 129 5.73 -24.64 21.66
C VAL A 129 5.44 -23.99 20.30
N ILE A 130 6.25 -23.01 19.90
CA ILE A 130 6.22 -22.39 18.57
C ILE A 130 7.60 -22.48 17.94
N ASP A 131 7.65 -22.79 16.65
CA ASP A 131 8.89 -22.86 15.87
C ASP A 131 9.28 -21.51 15.24
N SER A 132 10.36 -21.49 14.46
CA SER A 132 10.83 -20.29 13.75
C SER A 132 10.02 -19.93 12.50
N ALA A 133 9.13 -20.81 12.03
CA ALA A 133 8.24 -20.57 10.90
C ALA A 133 6.86 -20.04 11.35
N GLY A 134 6.55 -20.12 12.64
CA GLY A 134 5.28 -19.67 13.22
C GLY A 134 4.29 -20.81 13.49
N ASN A 135 4.66 -22.07 13.24
CA ASN A 135 3.83 -23.22 13.58
C ASN A 135 3.88 -23.45 15.09
N PHE A 136 2.72 -23.63 15.72
CA PHE A 136 2.63 -23.92 17.15
C PHE A 136 1.91 -25.24 17.44
N VAL A 137 2.30 -25.85 18.56
CA VAL A 137 1.61 -26.98 19.19
C VAL A 137 1.17 -26.53 20.58
N TYR A 138 -0.14 -26.56 20.83
CA TYR A 138 -0.73 -26.39 22.16
C TYR A 138 -1.08 -27.74 22.76
N THR A 139 -0.64 -27.97 24.00
CA THR A 139 -0.96 -29.16 24.80
C THR A 139 -1.73 -28.71 26.04
N PRO A 140 -3.03 -29.04 26.17
CA PRO A 140 -3.80 -28.73 27.37
C PRO A 140 -3.19 -29.35 28.62
N SER A 141 -3.28 -28.67 29.76
CA SER A 141 -2.92 -29.26 31.05
C SER A 141 -3.94 -30.34 31.42
N THR A 142 -3.49 -31.60 31.51
CA THR A 142 -4.33 -32.69 32.00
C THR A 142 -4.68 -32.45 33.46
N THR A 143 -5.91 -31.98 33.72
CA THR A 143 -6.48 -32.07 35.05
C THR A 143 -6.78 -33.54 35.28
N SER A 144 -6.11 -34.17 36.25
CA SER A 144 -6.20 -35.61 36.50
C SER A 144 -7.56 -35.99 37.08
N VAL A 145 -8.54 -36.20 36.19
CA VAL A 145 -9.83 -36.83 36.47
C VAL A 145 -9.76 -38.28 36.00
N PRO A 146 -10.07 -39.29 36.84
CA PRO A 146 -9.99 -40.69 36.45
C PRO A 146 -10.90 -41.02 35.25
N VAL A 147 -10.41 -41.90 34.38
CA VAL A 147 -11.14 -42.37 33.18
C VAL A 147 -12.47 -43.00 33.59
N GLY A 148 -13.59 -42.47 33.07
CA GLY A 148 -14.91 -43.08 33.27
C GLY A 148 -16.08 -42.14 33.56
N SER A 149 -16.15 -40.93 32.99
CA SER A 149 -17.41 -40.17 32.93
C SER A 149 -17.43 -39.15 31.77
N ALA A 150 -18.55 -39.10 31.04
CA ALA A 150 -18.72 -38.24 29.86
C ALA A 150 -19.10 -36.79 30.22
N SER A 151 -18.45 -36.20 31.23
CA SER A 151 -18.80 -34.87 31.75
C SER A 151 -17.60 -34.16 32.40
N ALA A 152 -16.57 -33.86 31.61
CA ALA A 152 -15.47 -32.98 32.03
C ALA A 152 -14.83 -32.28 30.81
N GLN A 153 -15.52 -31.30 30.22
CA GLN A 153 -15.08 -30.61 28.99
C GLN A 153 -14.99 -29.08 29.13
N THR A 154 -14.61 -28.62 30.33
CA THR A 154 -14.43 -27.18 30.66
C THR A 154 -12.96 -26.76 30.83
N GLY A 155 -12.00 -27.66 30.60
CA GLY A 155 -10.55 -27.38 30.68
C GLY A 155 -9.87 -27.04 29.35
N ASN A 156 -10.50 -27.32 28.21
CA ASN A 156 -9.82 -27.35 26.90
C ASN A 156 -9.74 -25.99 26.18
N THR A 157 -10.06 -24.87 26.83
CA THR A 157 -9.94 -23.53 26.24
C THR A 157 -8.79 -22.75 26.87
N ALA A 158 -7.93 -22.17 26.04
CA ALA A 158 -6.87 -21.27 26.47
C ALA A 158 -6.71 -20.10 25.49
N SER A 159 -6.23 -18.97 26.02
CA SER A 159 -5.85 -17.81 25.22
C SER A 159 -4.47 -17.34 25.64
N PHE A 160 -3.60 -17.06 24.66
CA PHE A 160 -2.23 -16.62 24.89
C PHE A 160 -1.79 -15.66 23.78
N VAL A 161 -0.90 -14.73 24.12
CA VAL A 161 -0.39 -13.76 23.15
C VAL A 161 0.88 -14.30 22.51
N ILE A 162 0.97 -14.33 21.18
CA ILE A 162 2.23 -14.51 20.47
C ILE A 162 2.73 -13.14 20.00
N THR A 163 4.01 -12.87 20.26
CA THR A 163 4.71 -11.66 19.81
C THR A 163 5.78 -12.02 18.79
N VAL A 164 5.74 -11.33 17.66
CA VAL A 164 6.67 -11.45 16.54
C VAL A 164 7.62 -10.26 16.56
N ALA A 165 8.92 -10.50 16.44
CA ALA A 165 9.97 -9.48 16.54
C ALA A 165 11.09 -9.68 15.51
N GLN A 166 11.64 -8.60 14.97
CA GLN A 166 12.79 -8.60 14.06
C GLN A 166 14.11 -8.97 14.76
N VAL A 167 15.06 -9.54 14.02
CA VAL A 167 16.44 -9.82 14.45
C VAL A 167 17.45 -9.01 13.64
N ARG A 168 18.14 -8.06 14.29
CA ARG A 168 19.23 -7.29 13.68
C ARG A 168 20.60 -7.90 14.01
N ASN A 169 21.34 -8.32 12.98
CA ASN A 169 22.75 -8.68 13.10
C ASN A 169 23.64 -7.44 12.88
N LEU A 170 24.18 -6.88 13.96
CA LEU A 170 24.96 -5.64 13.94
C LEU A 170 26.35 -5.85 14.56
N SER A 171 27.40 -5.50 13.82
CA SER A 171 28.80 -5.64 14.22
C SER A 171 29.45 -4.28 14.57
N GLY A 172 30.49 -4.31 15.41
CA GLY A 172 31.28 -3.13 15.76
C GLY A 172 30.58 -2.11 16.67
N LEU A 173 31.01 -0.84 16.55
CA LEU A 173 30.67 0.29 17.43
C LEU A 173 29.16 0.63 17.49
N MET A 174 28.37 0.05 16.59
CA MET A 174 26.91 0.24 16.44
C MET A 174 26.09 -0.25 17.65
N LYS A 175 26.63 -1.14 18.50
CA LYS A 175 25.91 -1.67 19.68
C LYS A 175 25.53 -0.59 20.72
N LEU A 176 26.24 0.55 20.75
CA LEU A 176 26.00 1.59 21.76
C LEU A 176 24.75 2.44 21.47
N PHE A 177 24.31 2.50 20.21
CA PHE A 177 23.15 3.31 19.78
C PHE A 177 21.85 2.50 19.62
N SER A 178 21.89 1.16 19.73
CA SER A 178 20.72 0.28 19.51
C SER A 178 20.04 -0.24 20.78
N LEU A 179 20.42 0.25 21.97
CA LEU A 179 19.81 -0.13 23.24
C LEU A 179 18.45 0.57 23.43
N GLY A 180 17.39 0.04 22.80
CA GLY A 180 16.02 0.44 23.16
C GLY A 180 14.86 0.10 22.22
N ARG A 181 15.08 -0.29 20.96
CA ARG A 181 13.98 -0.52 20.00
C ARG A 181 14.12 -1.83 19.24
N ARG A 182 13.26 -2.80 19.58
CA ARG A 182 12.84 -3.89 18.69
C ARG A 182 11.41 -3.59 18.26
N SER A 183 11.15 -3.48 16.97
CA SER A 183 9.78 -3.44 16.44
C SER A 183 9.13 -4.79 16.67
N THR A 184 7.90 -4.80 17.21
CA THR A 184 7.17 -6.00 17.58
C THR A 184 5.70 -5.85 17.25
N ALA A 185 5.06 -6.90 16.76
CA ALA A 185 3.61 -7.01 16.71
C ALA A 185 3.14 -8.25 17.46
N SER A 186 1.90 -8.21 17.95
CA SER A 186 1.33 -9.27 18.78
C SER A 186 -0.07 -9.63 18.34
N THR A 187 -0.40 -10.92 18.39
CA THR A 187 -1.76 -11.44 18.19
C THR A 187 -2.19 -12.31 19.37
N THR A 188 -3.49 -12.35 19.64
CA THR A 188 -4.09 -13.23 20.64
C THR A 188 -4.51 -14.52 19.96
N VAL A 189 -3.84 -15.62 20.32
CA VAL A 189 -4.22 -16.97 19.90
C VAL A 189 -5.22 -17.53 20.90
N SER A 190 -6.36 -17.99 20.38
CA SER A 190 -7.45 -18.61 21.15
C SER A 190 -7.68 -20.02 20.64
N VAL A 191 -7.44 -21.00 21.50
CA VAL A 191 -7.56 -22.43 21.19
C VAL A 191 -8.66 -23.05 22.04
N GLY A 192 -9.49 -23.91 21.43
CA GLY A 192 -10.62 -24.53 22.12
C GLY A 192 -11.43 -25.49 21.25
N THR A 193 -11.85 -26.61 21.84
CA THR A 193 -12.78 -27.56 21.22
C THR A 193 -14.22 -27.13 21.45
N GLY A 194 -14.70 -26.14 20.68
CA GLY A 194 -16.06 -25.60 20.78
C GLY A 194 -16.80 -25.67 19.45
N SER A 195 -17.86 -26.49 19.38
CA SER A 195 -18.77 -26.53 18.23
C SER A 195 -19.48 -25.18 18.05
N ALA A 196 -19.69 -24.77 16.79
CA ALA A 196 -20.35 -23.51 16.47
C ALA A 196 -21.81 -23.52 16.94
N THR A 197 -22.12 -22.71 17.96
CA THR A 197 -23.50 -22.50 18.44
C THR A 197 -23.98 -21.11 18.05
N THR A 198 -25.18 -21.04 17.46
CA THR A 198 -25.81 -19.81 16.97
C THR A 198 -26.46 -18.97 18.08
N GLY A 199 -26.47 -17.65 17.86
CA GLY A 199 -27.24 -16.66 18.64
C GLY A 199 -26.37 -15.59 19.30
N GLY A 200 -26.61 -14.29 19.15
CA GLY A 200 -27.58 -13.62 18.28
C GLY A 200 -27.78 -12.16 18.71
N THR A 201 -28.01 -11.25 17.77
CA THR A 201 -28.62 -9.93 18.02
C THR A 201 -29.41 -9.54 16.78
N THR A 202 -30.63 -9.07 16.98
CA THR A 202 -31.68 -9.08 15.96
C THR A 202 -31.64 -7.88 15.01
N THR A 203 -31.52 -8.16 13.73
CA THR A 203 -32.09 -7.35 12.64
C THR A 203 -32.52 -8.36 11.55
N PRO A 204 -33.72 -8.25 10.95
CA PRO A 204 -34.23 -9.28 10.05
C PRO A 204 -33.57 -9.20 8.67
N SER A 205 -32.37 -9.75 8.55
CA SER A 205 -31.79 -10.15 7.27
C SER A 205 -32.34 -11.52 6.87
N THR A 206 -33.10 -11.57 5.77
CA THR A 206 -33.52 -12.81 5.10
C THR A 206 -32.30 -13.73 4.92
N PRO A 207 -32.41 -15.05 5.17
CA PRO A 207 -31.27 -15.96 5.02
C PRO A 207 -30.82 -16.00 3.56
N THR A 208 -29.70 -15.34 3.27
CA THR A 208 -29.00 -15.49 1.98
C THR A 208 -28.44 -16.90 1.91
N THR A 209 -28.98 -17.70 1.01
CA THR A 209 -28.33 -18.95 0.58
C THR A 209 -26.92 -18.63 0.07
N ASN A 210 -25.89 -19.24 0.66
CA ASN A 210 -24.54 -19.12 0.11
C ASN A 210 -24.50 -19.87 -1.23
N HIS A 211 -24.51 -19.12 -2.34
CA HIS A 211 -24.54 -19.67 -3.69
C HIS A 211 -23.18 -20.21 -4.17
N GLY A 212 -22.11 -19.99 -3.40
CA GLY A 212 -20.73 -20.31 -3.79
C GLY A 212 -20.15 -19.26 -4.76
N ASP A 213 -19.07 -19.62 -5.45
CA ASP A 213 -18.41 -18.72 -6.40
C ASP A 213 -19.25 -18.57 -7.70
N GLU A 214 -19.79 -17.36 -7.88
CA GLU A 214 -20.63 -16.96 -9.00
C GLU A 214 -19.85 -16.15 -10.07
N THR A 215 -18.52 -16.12 -10.03
CA THR A 215 -17.70 -15.36 -11.01
C THR A 215 -18.14 -15.61 -12.45
N LYS A 216 -18.35 -16.88 -12.84
CA LYS A 216 -18.73 -17.25 -14.20
C LYS A 216 -20.15 -16.84 -14.59
N SER A 217 -21.11 -16.97 -13.68
CA SER A 217 -22.51 -16.59 -13.94
C SER A 217 -22.69 -15.08 -13.96
N LEU A 218 -22.04 -14.34 -13.06
CA LEU A 218 -21.98 -12.89 -13.10
C LEU A 218 -21.28 -12.36 -14.36
N GLN A 219 -20.15 -12.95 -14.74
CA GLN A 219 -19.45 -12.52 -15.95
C GLN A 219 -20.30 -12.76 -17.20
N ALA A 220 -20.96 -13.92 -17.31
CA ALA A 220 -21.90 -14.20 -18.41
C ALA A 220 -23.10 -13.25 -18.43
N LEU A 221 -23.55 -12.77 -17.26
CA LEU A 221 -24.62 -11.78 -17.15
C LEU A 221 -24.18 -10.40 -17.68
N PHE A 222 -22.93 -9.98 -17.43
CA PHE A 222 -22.37 -8.74 -17.99
C PHE A 222 -22.04 -8.86 -19.49
N ASP A 223 -21.50 -10.00 -19.93
CA ASP A 223 -21.15 -10.26 -21.33
C ASP A 223 -22.39 -10.44 -22.23
N GLY A 224 -23.55 -10.79 -21.64
CA GLY A 224 -24.81 -10.95 -22.36
C GLY A 224 -25.56 -9.64 -22.69
N LEU A 225 -25.09 -8.50 -22.16
CA LEU A 225 -25.71 -7.19 -22.37
C LEU A 225 -25.43 -6.61 -23.77
N LYS A 226 -26.23 -5.64 -24.17
CA LYS A 226 -26.08 -4.83 -25.39
C LYS A 226 -26.09 -3.35 -25.03
N ALA A 227 -25.51 -2.51 -25.89
CA ALA A 227 -25.50 -1.06 -25.66
C ALA A 227 -26.93 -0.51 -25.50
N GLY A 228 -27.16 0.27 -24.44
CA GLY A 228 -28.48 0.76 -24.03
C GLY A 228 -29.25 -0.15 -23.07
N ASP A 229 -28.81 -1.40 -22.83
CA ASP A 229 -29.47 -2.30 -21.88
C ASP A 229 -29.32 -1.80 -20.43
N THR A 230 -30.35 -2.10 -19.62
CA THR A 230 -30.31 -1.92 -18.17
C THR A 230 -30.37 -3.27 -17.47
N LEU A 231 -29.29 -3.61 -16.76
CA LEU A 231 -29.23 -4.73 -15.84
C LEU A 231 -29.63 -4.26 -14.44
N THR A 232 -30.62 -4.91 -13.83
CA THR A 232 -30.88 -4.77 -12.39
C THR A 232 -30.49 -6.07 -11.69
N LEU A 233 -29.59 -5.99 -10.72
CA LEU A 233 -29.20 -7.14 -9.90
C LEU A 233 -30.27 -7.44 -8.85
N GLU A 234 -30.31 -8.69 -8.38
CA GLU A 234 -31.11 -9.06 -7.21
C GLU A 234 -30.42 -8.53 -5.95
N SER A 235 -31.19 -8.05 -4.97
CA SER A 235 -30.67 -7.55 -3.69
C SER A 235 -30.14 -8.70 -2.81
N ARG A 236 -28.96 -9.25 -3.16
CA ARG A 236 -28.28 -10.31 -2.44
C ARG A 236 -26.76 -10.19 -2.55
N THR A 237 -26.05 -11.02 -1.79
CA THR A 237 -24.62 -11.24 -2.00
C THR A 237 -24.41 -12.17 -3.18
N TYR A 238 -23.43 -11.84 -4.01
CA TYR A 238 -22.83 -12.68 -5.02
C TYR A 238 -21.34 -12.80 -4.70
N GLN A 239 -20.85 -14.01 -4.46
CA GLN A 239 -19.42 -14.23 -4.21
C GLN A 239 -18.69 -14.39 -5.53
N HIS A 240 -17.47 -13.83 -5.64
CA HIS A 240 -16.63 -14.00 -6.81
C HIS A 240 -15.16 -14.25 -6.42
N SER A 241 -14.54 -15.29 -6.95
CA SER A 241 -13.09 -15.52 -6.80
C SER A 241 -12.26 -14.84 -7.90
N GLY A 242 -12.85 -14.55 -9.06
CA GLY A 242 -12.17 -13.95 -10.21
C GLY A 242 -12.62 -12.53 -10.53
N VAL A 243 -11.85 -11.86 -11.39
CA VAL A 243 -12.11 -10.48 -11.82
C VAL A 243 -13.37 -10.42 -12.68
N LEU A 244 -14.29 -9.53 -12.32
CA LEU A 244 -15.50 -9.24 -13.08
C LEU A 244 -15.23 -8.06 -14.02
N LYS A 245 -15.64 -8.17 -15.29
CA LYS A 245 -15.30 -7.22 -16.35
C LYS A 245 -16.55 -6.78 -17.09
N ILE A 246 -16.87 -5.49 -17.03
CA ILE A 246 -17.97 -4.85 -17.76
C ILE A 246 -17.40 -4.35 -19.08
N ARG A 247 -17.79 -5.01 -20.17
CA ARG A 247 -17.17 -4.88 -21.51
C ARG A 247 -18.10 -4.29 -22.58
N VAL A 248 -19.37 -4.09 -22.24
CA VAL A 248 -20.39 -3.58 -23.16
C VAL A 248 -20.56 -2.09 -22.88
N ALA A 249 -20.30 -1.25 -23.89
CA ALA A 249 -20.42 0.20 -23.76
C ALA A 249 -21.89 0.64 -23.64
N GLY A 250 -22.15 1.75 -22.96
CA GLY A 250 -23.48 2.36 -22.89
C GLY A 250 -24.52 1.56 -22.10
N VAL A 251 -24.11 0.64 -21.21
CA VAL A 251 -25.03 -0.13 -20.35
C VAL A 251 -25.26 0.56 -19.00
N THR A 252 -26.42 0.32 -18.42
CA THR A 252 -26.73 0.72 -17.04
C THR A 252 -26.81 -0.51 -16.14
N ILE A 253 -26.07 -0.50 -15.02
CA ILE A 253 -26.08 -1.55 -14.00
C ILE A 253 -26.62 -0.95 -12.71
N ILE A 254 -27.80 -1.39 -12.32
CA ILE A 254 -28.47 -1.05 -11.07
C ILE A 254 -28.19 -2.19 -10.10
N GLY A 255 -27.30 -1.96 -9.15
CA GLY A 255 -26.94 -2.93 -8.11
C GLY A 255 -28.09 -3.25 -7.16
N ASN A 256 -29.05 -2.34 -6.99
CA ASN A 256 -30.27 -2.59 -6.21
C ASN A 256 -29.99 -3.07 -4.76
N GLY A 257 -28.89 -2.60 -4.15
CA GLY A 257 -28.44 -3.03 -2.83
C GLY A 257 -27.66 -4.36 -2.81
N ALA A 258 -27.37 -4.97 -3.97
CA ALA A 258 -26.53 -6.15 -4.08
C ALA A 258 -25.11 -5.93 -3.54
N VAL A 259 -24.48 -7.04 -3.15
CA VAL A 259 -23.08 -7.09 -2.70
C VAL A 259 -22.29 -7.98 -3.64
N LEU A 260 -21.23 -7.48 -4.28
CA LEU A 260 -20.24 -8.30 -4.98
C LEU A 260 -19.05 -8.52 -4.04
N GLU A 261 -18.99 -9.71 -3.46
CA GLU A 261 -18.01 -10.10 -2.45
C GLU A 261 -16.87 -10.87 -3.08
N SER A 262 -15.67 -10.28 -3.16
CA SER A 262 -14.51 -11.01 -3.66
C SER A 262 -13.90 -11.89 -2.58
N THR A 263 -13.66 -13.16 -2.90
CA THR A 263 -13.04 -14.13 -1.98
C THR A 263 -11.53 -14.29 -2.18
N ASN A 264 -10.94 -13.62 -3.18
CA ASN A 264 -9.51 -13.65 -3.49
C ASN A 264 -8.98 -12.24 -3.77
N ASP A 265 -7.97 -11.80 -3.01
CA ASP A 265 -7.32 -10.50 -3.16
C ASP A 265 -6.73 -10.27 -4.56
N ALA A 266 -6.06 -11.31 -5.10
CA ALA A 266 -5.27 -11.22 -6.33
C ALA A 266 -6.11 -10.98 -7.59
N THR A 267 -7.41 -11.25 -7.50
CA THR A 267 -8.40 -11.16 -8.59
C THR A 267 -9.72 -10.56 -8.08
N SER A 268 -9.61 -9.60 -7.16
CA SER A 268 -10.74 -9.00 -6.44
C SER A 268 -11.50 -7.93 -7.24
N ALA A 269 -10.96 -7.49 -8.37
CA ALA A 269 -11.47 -6.34 -9.12
C ALA A 269 -12.85 -6.54 -9.77
N VAL A 270 -13.61 -5.45 -9.82
CA VAL A 270 -14.65 -5.18 -10.80
C VAL A 270 -14.11 -4.10 -11.73
N GLN A 271 -13.98 -4.39 -13.03
CA GLN A 271 -13.35 -3.50 -14.01
C GLN A 271 -14.39 -3.00 -15.01
N ILE A 272 -14.58 -1.68 -15.07
CA ILE A 272 -15.36 -1.00 -16.11
C ILE A 272 -14.40 -0.67 -17.26
N LEU A 273 -14.44 -1.51 -18.29
CA LEU A 273 -13.49 -1.49 -19.42
C LEU A 273 -14.09 -0.88 -20.69
N ALA A 274 -15.37 -0.53 -20.66
CA ALA A 274 -16.11 0.03 -21.79
C ALA A 274 -16.71 1.39 -21.44
N ASP A 275 -16.90 2.21 -22.47
CA ASP A 275 -17.29 3.61 -22.32
C ASP A 275 -18.78 3.77 -22.00
N ASN A 276 -19.14 4.93 -21.45
CA ASN A 276 -20.51 5.36 -21.18
C ASN A 276 -21.32 4.40 -20.28
N VAL A 277 -20.62 3.59 -19.46
CA VAL A 277 -21.24 2.68 -18.49
C VAL A 277 -21.71 3.44 -17.27
N SER A 278 -22.95 3.20 -16.84
CA SER A 278 -23.49 3.70 -15.57
C SER A 278 -23.61 2.56 -14.56
N VAL A 279 -23.05 2.72 -13.35
CA VAL A 279 -23.20 1.76 -12.23
C VAL A 279 -23.78 2.49 -11.03
N SER A 280 -24.78 1.90 -10.37
CA SER A 280 -25.40 2.52 -9.19
C SER A 280 -25.84 1.56 -8.09
N ASN A 281 -25.93 2.06 -6.84
CA ASN A 281 -26.51 1.36 -5.69
C ASN A 281 -25.98 -0.08 -5.51
N LEU A 282 -24.65 -0.21 -5.43
CA LEU A 282 -23.93 -1.48 -5.37
C LEU A 282 -22.91 -1.45 -4.23
N THR A 283 -22.76 -2.55 -3.50
CA THR A 283 -21.65 -2.73 -2.56
C THR A 283 -20.62 -3.69 -3.14
N LEU A 284 -19.35 -3.33 -3.03
CA LEU A 284 -18.20 -4.08 -3.50
C LEU A 284 -17.32 -4.39 -2.28
N THR A 285 -17.15 -5.66 -1.92
CA THR A 285 -16.33 -6.05 -0.75
C THR A 285 -15.12 -6.88 -1.15
N ALA A 286 -14.06 -6.80 -0.34
CA ALA A 286 -12.88 -7.65 -0.41
C ALA A 286 -12.35 -7.93 1.02
N PRO A 287 -11.44 -8.91 1.20
CA PRO A 287 -10.82 -9.16 2.50
C PRO A 287 -10.17 -7.90 3.07
N LEU A 288 -10.42 -7.60 4.34
CA LEU A 288 -9.95 -6.36 4.98
C LEU A 288 -8.45 -6.41 5.34
N THR A 289 -7.85 -7.60 5.39
CA THR A 289 -6.48 -7.84 5.84
C THR A 289 -5.73 -8.80 4.91
N GLY A 290 -4.44 -8.55 4.72
CA GLY A 290 -3.56 -9.32 3.85
C GLY A 290 -2.46 -8.44 3.24
N THR A 291 -1.78 -8.93 2.21
CA THR A 291 -0.73 -8.21 1.49
C THR A 291 -1.28 -6.97 0.78
N ARG A 292 -0.54 -5.85 0.77
CA ARG A 292 -0.83 -4.69 -0.09
C ARG A 292 -0.33 -4.98 -1.50
N TYR A 293 -1.17 -4.70 -2.49
CA TYR A 293 -0.93 -4.94 -3.92
C TYR A 293 -1.06 -3.65 -4.75
N ASP A 294 -0.74 -3.72 -6.04
CA ASP A 294 -0.60 -2.57 -6.94
C ASP A 294 -1.06 -2.80 -8.41
N SER A 295 -1.49 -4.01 -8.81
CA SER A 295 -1.95 -4.27 -10.18
C SER A 295 -3.46 -4.12 -10.37
N LEU A 296 -3.90 -3.89 -11.61
CA LEU A 296 -5.30 -3.64 -12.00
C LEU A 296 -6.30 -4.70 -11.51
N ASP A 297 -5.90 -5.97 -11.36
CA ASP A 297 -6.78 -7.05 -10.92
C ASP A 297 -6.96 -7.10 -9.37
N GLN A 298 -6.21 -6.27 -8.62
CA GLN A 298 -6.17 -6.20 -7.14
C GLN A 298 -6.81 -4.92 -6.53
N HIS A 299 -7.11 -3.92 -7.35
CA HIS A 299 -7.97 -2.78 -6.97
C HIS A 299 -9.43 -3.21 -6.93
N LYS A 300 -10.28 -2.67 -6.04
CA LYS A 300 -11.67 -3.19 -5.94
C LYS A 300 -12.56 -2.75 -7.10
N LEU A 301 -12.55 -1.46 -7.46
CA LEU A 301 -13.26 -0.91 -8.61
C LEU A 301 -12.26 -0.21 -9.53
N VAL A 302 -12.09 -0.72 -10.76
CA VAL A 302 -11.25 -0.09 -11.78
C VAL A 302 -12.12 0.55 -12.85
N ILE A 303 -11.77 1.77 -13.26
CA ILE A 303 -12.44 2.53 -14.31
C ILE A 303 -11.41 2.86 -15.39
N ILE A 304 -11.60 2.31 -16.58
CA ILE A 304 -10.75 2.56 -17.76
C ILE A 304 -11.56 3.21 -18.88
N GLY A 305 -12.82 2.82 -19.07
CA GLY A 305 -13.69 3.41 -20.09
C GLY A 305 -14.03 4.88 -19.84
N ASP A 306 -14.20 5.63 -20.93
CA ASP A 306 -14.56 7.05 -20.90
C ASP A 306 -16.05 7.25 -20.56
N GLY A 307 -16.43 8.41 -20.03
CA GLY A 307 -17.84 8.76 -19.76
C GLY A 307 -18.52 7.90 -18.68
N VAL A 308 -17.75 7.13 -17.90
CA VAL A 308 -18.27 6.22 -16.88
C VAL A 308 -18.86 6.99 -15.70
N THR A 309 -20.07 6.62 -15.29
CA THR A 309 -20.76 7.19 -14.13
C THR A 309 -20.94 6.14 -13.04
N VAL A 310 -20.49 6.44 -11.82
CA VAL A 310 -20.64 5.59 -10.64
C VAL A 310 -21.36 6.37 -9.54
N SER A 311 -22.55 5.94 -9.15
CA SER A 311 -23.40 6.63 -8.15
C SER A 311 -23.81 5.75 -6.98
N ASP A 312 -23.69 6.24 -5.74
CA ASP A 312 -24.15 5.51 -4.54
C ASP A 312 -23.52 4.10 -4.40
N VAL A 313 -22.26 3.95 -4.83
CA VAL A 313 -21.50 2.69 -4.72
C VAL A 313 -20.62 2.73 -3.48
N THR A 314 -20.62 1.63 -2.72
CA THR A 314 -19.73 1.44 -1.55
C THR A 314 -18.66 0.41 -1.85
N VAL A 315 -17.40 0.77 -1.67
CA VAL A 315 -16.25 -0.16 -1.58
C VAL A 315 -15.90 -0.36 -0.10
N ASN A 316 -15.78 -1.62 0.34
CA ASN A 316 -15.32 -1.96 1.69
C ASN A 316 -14.29 -3.10 1.63
N GLY A 317 -13.03 -2.76 1.83
CA GLY A 317 -11.90 -3.65 1.54
C GLY A 317 -11.38 -3.46 0.12
N SER A 318 -10.05 -3.41 -0.01
CA SER A 318 -9.34 -3.63 -1.26
C SER A 318 -7.90 -4.04 -0.94
N ALA A 319 -7.35 -4.95 -1.74
CA ALA A 319 -5.96 -5.37 -1.63
C ALA A 319 -4.99 -4.26 -2.13
N ALA A 320 -5.48 -3.38 -3.01
CA ALA A 320 -4.82 -2.16 -3.47
C ALA A 320 -5.73 -0.94 -3.15
N ALA A 321 -5.90 -0.02 -4.11
CA ALA A 321 -6.81 1.13 -3.97
C ALA A 321 -8.28 0.72 -4.13
N GLY A 322 -9.18 1.40 -3.42
CA GLY A 322 -10.62 1.08 -3.45
C GLY A 322 -11.27 1.40 -4.79
N VAL A 323 -11.08 2.62 -5.29
CA VAL A 323 -11.43 3.03 -6.65
C VAL A 323 -10.17 3.47 -7.37
N PHE A 324 -9.95 2.95 -8.57
CA PHE A 324 -8.78 3.20 -9.39
C PHE A 324 -9.20 3.65 -10.79
N VAL A 325 -9.10 4.95 -11.04
CA VAL A 325 -9.40 5.56 -12.35
C VAL A 325 -8.09 5.62 -13.14
N TYR A 326 -8.03 4.87 -14.23
CA TYR A 326 -6.78 4.62 -14.97
C TYR A 326 -6.93 5.07 -16.43
N GLY A 327 -6.61 6.34 -16.68
CA GLY A 327 -6.68 6.96 -18.01
C GLY A 327 -8.06 7.37 -18.51
N ALA A 328 -9.13 7.07 -17.77
CA ALA A 328 -10.50 7.41 -18.18
C ALA A 328 -10.76 8.93 -18.22
N SER A 329 -11.51 9.34 -19.23
CA SER A 329 -11.93 10.72 -19.51
C SER A 329 -13.41 10.90 -19.17
N HIS A 330 -13.85 12.12 -18.81
CA HIS A 330 -15.27 12.45 -18.58
C HIS A 330 -16.00 11.60 -17.52
N PHE A 331 -15.27 11.00 -16.58
CA PHE A 331 -15.85 10.14 -15.55
C PHE A 331 -16.59 10.94 -14.46
N THR A 332 -17.60 10.34 -13.84
CA THR A 332 -18.33 10.91 -12.72
C THR A 332 -18.45 9.92 -11.57
N LEU A 333 -17.83 10.22 -10.43
CA LEU A 333 -18.03 9.53 -9.16
C LEU A 333 -18.94 10.39 -8.28
N ASN A 334 -20.10 9.87 -7.88
CA ASN A 334 -21.12 10.63 -7.15
C ASN A 334 -21.58 9.84 -5.91
N ARG A 335 -21.34 10.40 -4.72
CA ARG A 335 -21.62 9.76 -3.42
C ARG A 335 -20.99 8.36 -3.27
N VAL A 336 -19.84 8.16 -3.91
CA VAL A 336 -19.05 6.93 -3.78
C VAL A 336 -18.41 6.91 -2.38
N THR A 337 -18.55 5.79 -1.69
CA THR A 337 -17.97 5.58 -0.37
C THR A 337 -16.89 4.50 -0.43
N VAL A 338 -15.72 4.74 0.13
CA VAL A 338 -14.60 3.79 0.17
C VAL A 338 -14.13 3.60 1.61
N ARG A 339 -13.96 2.34 2.03
CA ARG A 339 -13.52 1.99 3.38
C ARG A 339 -12.45 0.90 3.38
N ASN A 340 -11.56 0.97 4.37
CA ASN A 340 -10.68 -0.15 4.78
C ASN A 340 -9.82 -0.73 3.63
N THR A 341 -9.27 0.13 2.78
CA THR A 341 -8.37 -0.25 1.69
C THR A 341 -6.94 -0.43 2.20
N ARG A 342 -6.13 -1.25 1.54
CA ARG A 342 -4.70 -1.43 1.92
C ARG A 342 -3.76 -0.43 1.24
N ALA A 343 -4.23 0.22 0.18
CA ALA A 343 -3.62 1.40 -0.41
C ALA A 343 -4.63 2.57 -0.38
N ASP A 344 -4.64 3.40 -1.41
CA ASP A 344 -5.44 4.61 -1.52
C ASP A 344 -6.96 4.35 -1.38
N GLY A 345 -7.72 5.39 -1.06
CA GLY A 345 -9.19 5.34 -1.15
C GLY A 345 -9.65 5.42 -2.60
N ILE A 346 -9.49 6.60 -3.20
CA ILE A 346 -9.75 6.88 -4.62
C ILE A 346 -8.46 7.38 -5.25
N HIS A 347 -7.97 6.70 -6.27
CA HIS A 347 -6.74 7.07 -6.99
C HIS A 347 -7.04 7.31 -8.47
N MET A 348 -6.61 8.45 -9.00
CA MET A 348 -6.79 8.87 -10.39
C MET A 348 -5.40 9.06 -11.01
N THR A 349 -5.10 8.28 -12.06
CA THR A 349 -3.78 8.28 -12.70
C THR A 349 -3.86 7.94 -14.19
N ASN A 350 -2.69 7.81 -14.83
CA ASN A 350 -2.50 7.44 -16.23
C ASN A 350 -3.20 8.35 -17.26
N GLY A 351 -3.27 9.66 -16.97
CA GLY A 351 -3.95 10.62 -17.84
C GLY A 351 -5.46 10.73 -17.65
N ALA A 352 -6.00 10.22 -16.53
CA ALA A 352 -7.40 10.42 -16.16
C ALA A 352 -7.75 11.92 -16.20
N ASN A 353 -8.86 12.28 -16.84
CA ASN A 353 -9.13 13.68 -17.18
C ASN A 353 -10.62 14.05 -17.26
N ASN A 354 -10.89 15.36 -17.27
CA ASN A 354 -12.23 15.96 -17.41
C ASN A 354 -13.29 15.36 -16.46
N GLY A 355 -12.86 14.92 -15.27
CA GLY A 355 -13.64 14.09 -14.36
C GLY A 355 -14.22 14.86 -13.17
N SER A 356 -15.29 14.32 -12.59
CA SER A 356 -15.89 14.87 -11.37
C SER A 356 -16.04 13.83 -10.26
N VAL A 357 -15.72 14.22 -9.03
CA VAL A 357 -15.86 13.40 -7.81
C VAL A 357 -16.65 14.20 -6.78
N ASN A 358 -17.92 13.87 -6.60
CA ASN A 358 -18.89 14.70 -5.88
C ASN A 358 -19.38 13.98 -4.61
N GLY A 359 -19.14 14.57 -3.43
CA GLY A 359 -19.61 14.04 -2.15
C GLY A 359 -19.03 12.66 -1.80
N ALA A 360 -17.80 12.37 -2.23
CA ALA A 360 -17.14 11.10 -1.93
C ALA A 360 -16.75 11.01 -0.45
N VAL A 361 -16.82 9.80 0.12
CA VAL A 361 -16.45 9.52 1.52
C VAL A 361 -15.37 8.45 1.54
N VAL A 362 -14.22 8.75 2.15
CA VAL A 362 -13.11 7.80 2.33
C VAL A 362 -12.81 7.64 3.81
N GLU A 363 -12.79 6.41 4.31
CA GLU A 363 -12.50 6.13 5.72
C GLU A 363 -11.49 4.99 5.88
N SER A 364 -10.49 5.19 6.73
CA SER A 364 -9.43 4.20 7.00
C SER A 364 -8.74 3.68 5.74
N SER A 365 -8.29 4.56 4.85
CA SER A 365 -7.46 4.16 3.70
C SER A 365 -6.06 3.76 4.15
N GLY A 366 -5.47 2.80 3.43
CA GLY A 366 -4.12 2.31 3.66
C GLY A 366 -3.02 3.26 3.24
N ASP A 367 -3.36 4.23 2.37
CA ASP A 367 -2.52 5.29 1.83
C ASP A 367 -3.36 6.57 1.64
N ASP A 368 -3.00 7.42 0.66
CA ASP A 368 -3.73 8.63 0.28
C ASP A 368 -5.26 8.43 0.21
N GLY A 369 -6.02 9.32 0.84
CA GLY A 369 -7.48 9.24 0.86
C GLY A 369 -8.10 9.43 -0.53
N ILE A 370 -7.82 10.58 -1.16
CA ILE A 370 -8.13 10.84 -2.57
C ILE A 370 -6.89 11.41 -3.26
N ALA A 371 -6.38 10.71 -4.27
CA ALA A 371 -5.15 11.02 -4.96
C ALA A 371 -5.36 11.30 -6.46
N VAL A 372 -4.72 12.35 -6.97
CA VAL A 372 -4.46 12.55 -8.40
C VAL A 372 -2.95 12.46 -8.60
N VAL A 373 -2.47 11.50 -9.39
CA VAL A 373 -1.02 11.23 -9.54
C VAL A 373 -0.65 11.09 -11.01
N SER A 374 0.33 11.88 -11.45
CA SER A 374 0.82 11.89 -12.82
C SER A 374 2.30 11.48 -12.87
N TYR A 375 2.57 10.21 -13.18
CA TYR A 375 3.92 9.68 -13.39
C TYR A 375 4.50 10.15 -14.74
N ALA A 376 5.83 10.23 -14.89
CA ALA A 376 6.46 10.77 -16.10
C ALA A 376 6.36 9.86 -17.35
N ASP A 377 6.12 8.57 -17.17
CA ASP A 377 5.93 7.56 -18.22
C ASP A 377 4.49 7.51 -18.75
N ALA A 378 3.51 7.98 -17.99
CA ALA A 378 2.11 8.11 -18.38
C ALA A 378 1.72 9.57 -18.75
N PRO A 379 0.56 9.84 -19.38
CA PRO A 379 0.07 11.20 -19.60
C PRO A 379 -0.25 11.95 -18.28
N THR A 380 -0.27 13.28 -18.31
CA THR A 380 -0.67 14.10 -17.17
C THR A 380 -2.19 13.97 -16.92
N CYS A 381 -2.62 13.83 -15.68
CA CYS A 381 -4.04 13.92 -15.32
C CYS A 381 -4.47 15.39 -15.27
N HIS A 382 -5.62 15.75 -15.85
CA HIS A 382 -6.05 17.14 -15.94
C HIS A 382 -7.56 17.39 -15.90
N ASP A 383 -7.98 18.62 -15.59
CA ASP A 383 -9.40 19.02 -15.53
C ASP A 383 -10.26 18.17 -14.58
N ILE A 384 -9.75 17.82 -13.40
CA ILE A 384 -10.48 17.03 -12.40
C ILE A 384 -11.00 17.93 -11.27
N VAL A 385 -12.29 17.82 -10.96
CA VAL A 385 -12.93 18.52 -9.84
C VAL A 385 -13.41 17.52 -8.78
N VAL A 386 -12.90 17.64 -7.56
CA VAL A 386 -13.34 16.91 -6.38
C VAL A 386 -14.10 17.87 -5.45
N ASP A 387 -15.43 17.78 -5.42
CA ASP A 387 -16.27 18.65 -4.59
C ASP A 387 -16.85 17.92 -3.37
N SER A 388 -16.81 18.61 -2.23
CA SER A 388 -17.33 18.16 -0.94
C SER A 388 -16.82 16.78 -0.47
N PRO A 389 -15.53 16.41 -0.64
CA PRO A 389 -15.02 15.13 -0.18
C PRO A 389 -14.90 15.09 1.35
N THR A 390 -15.23 13.95 1.95
CA THR A 390 -14.90 13.62 3.34
C THR A 390 -13.81 12.55 3.37
N VAL A 391 -12.70 12.83 4.05
CA VAL A 391 -11.63 11.85 4.35
C VAL A 391 -11.45 11.75 5.85
N ASN A 392 -11.64 10.56 6.42
CA ASN A 392 -11.62 10.30 7.86
C ASN A 392 -10.70 9.12 8.19
N GLY A 393 -9.45 9.43 8.52
CA GLY A 393 -8.42 8.45 8.86
C GLY A 393 -7.71 7.88 7.65
N THR A 394 -6.38 7.96 7.66
CA THR A 394 -5.50 7.18 6.78
C THR A 394 -4.43 6.51 7.63
N THR A 395 -4.08 5.25 7.35
CA THR A 395 -3.07 4.51 8.14
C THR A 395 -1.65 4.78 7.68
N TRP A 396 -1.48 5.16 6.41
CA TRP A 396 -0.29 5.77 5.84
C TRP A 396 -0.71 6.92 4.90
N GLY A 397 0.19 7.50 4.13
CA GLY A 397 -0.16 8.54 3.14
C GLY A 397 -0.75 9.83 3.73
N ARG A 398 -1.47 10.56 2.88
CA ARG A 398 -2.00 11.91 3.08
C ARG A 398 -3.54 11.89 2.94
N GLY A 399 -4.21 13.00 3.26
CA GLY A 399 -5.67 13.10 3.08
C GLY A 399 -6.08 13.22 1.62
N LEU A 400 -5.66 14.32 0.99
CA LEU A 400 -5.88 14.65 -0.41
C LEU A 400 -4.52 14.94 -1.05
N SER A 401 -4.24 14.38 -2.21
CA SER A 401 -2.96 14.59 -2.90
C SER A 401 -3.12 14.95 -4.39
N VAL A 402 -2.24 15.85 -4.85
CA VAL A 402 -1.96 16.08 -6.28
C VAL A 402 -0.45 15.94 -6.46
N VAL A 403 -0.02 14.83 -7.05
CA VAL A 403 1.40 14.51 -7.25
C VAL A 403 1.70 14.48 -8.75
N GLY A 404 1.89 15.67 -9.31
CA GLY A 404 1.82 15.93 -10.74
C GLY A 404 0.38 15.97 -11.26
N GLY A 405 0.03 16.98 -12.07
CA GLY A 405 -1.32 17.19 -12.57
C GLY A 405 -1.58 18.65 -12.95
N ASP A 406 -2.48 18.87 -13.91
CA ASP A 406 -2.80 20.19 -14.46
C ASP A 406 -4.29 20.54 -14.23
N ASP A 407 -4.64 21.75 -13.82
CA ASP A 407 -6.03 22.21 -13.67
C ASP A 407 -6.90 21.31 -12.75
N ILE A 408 -6.39 21.02 -11.55
CA ILE A 408 -7.04 20.15 -10.54
C ILE A 408 -7.68 20.99 -9.42
N SER A 409 -8.94 20.72 -9.07
CA SER A 409 -9.67 21.44 -8.00
C SER A 409 -10.15 20.51 -6.89
N PHE A 410 -9.86 20.82 -5.63
CA PHE A 410 -10.57 20.27 -4.46
C PHE A 410 -11.36 21.37 -3.77
N ARG A 411 -12.65 21.14 -3.54
CA ARG A 411 -13.59 22.15 -3.03
C ARG A 411 -14.35 21.63 -1.82
N ASN A 412 -14.61 22.50 -0.84
CA ASN A 412 -15.45 22.24 0.33
C ASN A 412 -15.00 21.01 1.16
N ILE A 413 -13.69 20.85 1.35
CA ILE A 413 -13.10 19.61 1.88
C ILE A 413 -13.42 19.37 3.36
N ASN A 414 -13.54 18.11 3.78
CA ASN A 414 -13.63 17.72 5.19
C ASN A 414 -12.63 16.59 5.47
N VAL A 415 -11.41 16.94 5.90
CA VAL A 415 -10.29 16.00 6.02
C VAL A 415 -9.87 15.86 7.48
N SER A 416 -9.70 14.64 7.97
CA SER A 416 -9.32 14.40 9.36
C SER A 416 -8.49 13.14 9.60
N LYS A 417 -7.69 13.16 10.67
CA LYS A 417 -6.93 12.01 11.20
C LYS A 417 -5.98 11.34 10.20
N THR A 418 -5.43 12.11 9.27
CA THR A 418 -4.52 11.62 8.22
C THR A 418 -3.16 11.21 8.81
N ASN A 419 -2.50 10.18 8.28
CA ASN A 419 -1.20 9.73 8.76
C ASN A 419 -0.16 10.85 8.65
N ALA A 420 -0.05 11.46 7.47
CA ALA A 420 0.77 12.65 7.19
C ALA A 420 -0.13 13.87 6.90
N ALA A 421 0.26 14.73 5.95
CA ALA A 421 -0.48 15.93 5.57
C ALA A 421 -1.96 15.64 5.22
N ALA A 422 -2.85 16.58 5.50
CA ALA A 422 -4.24 16.52 5.06
C ALA A 422 -4.39 16.95 3.59
N VAL A 423 -3.55 17.89 3.13
CA VAL A 423 -3.46 18.31 1.72
C VAL A 423 -2.00 18.32 1.30
N TYR A 424 -1.68 17.67 0.18
CA TYR A 424 -0.31 17.51 -0.31
C TYR A 424 -0.20 17.74 -1.82
N ILE A 425 0.52 18.80 -2.21
CA ILE A 425 0.71 19.18 -3.61
C ILE A 425 2.19 19.03 -3.95
N ALA A 426 2.57 18.13 -4.85
CA ALA A 426 3.95 17.70 -4.95
C ALA A 426 4.46 17.34 -6.35
N THR A 427 5.78 17.43 -6.49
CA THR A 427 6.58 16.72 -7.50
C THR A 427 7.58 15.84 -6.76
N GLU A 428 7.62 14.54 -7.02
CA GLU A 428 8.42 13.57 -6.28
C GLU A 428 9.44 12.89 -7.20
N SER A 429 10.71 12.86 -6.79
CA SER A 429 11.79 12.23 -7.55
C SER A 429 11.79 10.70 -7.42
N SER A 430 11.37 10.16 -6.28
CA SER A 430 11.29 8.71 -6.01
C SER A 430 10.36 7.95 -6.97
N TYR A 431 9.33 8.63 -7.47
CA TYR A 431 8.37 8.11 -8.44
C TYR A 431 8.43 8.84 -9.79
N ASN A 432 9.42 9.71 -9.97
CA ASN A 432 9.60 10.57 -11.15
C ASN A 432 8.29 11.20 -11.63
N THR A 433 7.57 11.92 -10.76
CA THR A 433 6.27 12.48 -11.14
C THR A 433 6.41 13.76 -11.97
N ARG A 434 5.35 14.12 -12.69
CA ARG A 434 5.27 15.29 -13.56
C ARG A 434 5.19 16.60 -12.77
N SER A 435 5.29 17.72 -13.48
CA SER A 435 5.01 19.04 -12.91
C SER A 435 3.56 19.15 -12.44
N VAL A 436 3.31 20.12 -11.56
CA VAL A 436 1.98 20.55 -11.14
C VAL A 436 1.71 21.94 -11.71
N ASN A 437 0.57 22.13 -12.38
CA ASN A 437 0.09 23.43 -12.83
C ASN A 437 -1.36 23.66 -12.40
N ASN A 438 -1.71 24.90 -12.03
CA ASN A 438 -3.07 25.35 -11.78
C ASN A 438 -3.86 24.45 -10.81
N VAL A 439 -3.40 24.32 -9.56
CA VAL A 439 -4.13 23.53 -8.54
C VAL A 439 -4.84 24.43 -7.55
N GLU A 440 -6.13 24.20 -7.37
CA GLU A 440 -6.99 24.95 -6.48
C GLU A 440 -7.50 24.08 -5.32
N ILE A 441 -7.32 24.56 -4.08
CA ILE A 441 -7.91 23.99 -2.87
C ILE A 441 -8.75 25.08 -2.21
N VAL A 442 -10.08 25.00 -2.28
CA VAL A 442 -11.00 26.07 -1.84
C VAL A 442 -12.01 25.58 -0.82
N GLY A 443 -11.95 26.18 0.37
CA GLY A 443 -12.94 26.00 1.42
C GLY A 443 -12.87 24.64 2.11
N GLY A 444 -13.29 24.61 3.36
CA GLY A 444 -13.41 23.37 4.12
C GLY A 444 -12.67 23.37 5.45
N THR A 445 -12.61 22.18 6.06
CA THR A 445 -12.03 21.96 7.38
C THR A 445 -11.01 20.83 7.34
N ILE A 446 -9.88 21.05 8.02
CA ILE A 446 -8.88 20.03 8.32
C ILE A 446 -8.87 19.84 9.84
N THR A 447 -9.03 18.61 10.34
CA THR A 447 -9.06 18.31 11.78
C THR A 447 -8.12 17.19 12.19
N GLY A 448 -7.15 17.46 13.07
CA GLY A 448 -6.24 16.43 13.59
C GLY A 448 -5.32 15.84 12.52
N ALA A 449 -4.71 16.70 11.70
CA ALA A 449 -3.81 16.27 10.63
C ALA A 449 -2.46 15.77 11.16
N ASN A 450 -1.87 14.82 10.42
CA ASN A 450 -0.61 14.15 10.68
C ASN A 450 -0.57 13.39 12.02
N THR A 451 -1.18 12.21 12.09
CA THR A 451 -1.10 11.34 13.27
C THR A 451 0.28 10.70 13.48
N ASN A 452 1.19 10.76 12.50
CA ASN A 452 2.49 10.10 12.53
C ASN A 452 3.64 11.06 12.88
N SER A 453 4.07 11.06 14.15
CA SER A 453 5.16 11.91 14.64
C SER A 453 6.54 11.67 14.00
N GLN A 454 6.72 10.63 13.17
CA GLN A 454 7.96 10.40 12.43
C GLN A 454 7.98 11.09 11.05
N VAL A 455 6.84 11.62 10.59
CA VAL A 455 6.70 12.31 9.29
C VAL A 455 6.53 13.81 9.52
N VAL A 456 7.44 14.63 8.99
CA VAL A 456 7.44 16.10 9.24
C VAL A 456 6.55 16.83 8.23
N HIS A 457 5.26 16.52 8.21
CA HIS A 457 4.26 17.16 7.35
C HIS A 457 3.37 18.09 8.18
N GLY A 458 3.12 19.31 7.69
CA GLY A 458 2.04 20.15 8.23
C GLY A 458 0.67 19.59 7.88
N ALA A 459 -0.40 20.26 8.32
CA ALA A 459 -1.75 20.01 7.80
C ALA A 459 -1.81 20.19 6.27
N VAL A 460 -1.06 21.15 5.73
CA VAL A 460 -0.90 21.37 4.28
C VAL A 460 0.60 21.39 3.95
N LEU A 461 1.00 20.73 2.86
CA LEU A 461 2.38 20.76 2.38
C LEU A 461 2.44 20.85 0.85
N VAL A 462 3.22 21.83 0.36
CA VAL A 462 3.65 21.91 -1.04
C VAL A 462 5.10 21.43 -1.13
N TYR A 463 5.39 20.39 -1.91
CA TYR A 463 6.70 19.73 -1.96
C TYR A 463 7.30 19.63 -3.37
N SER A 464 8.34 20.42 -3.64
CA SER A 464 9.05 20.45 -4.93
C SER A 464 10.36 19.64 -4.88
N GLY A 465 10.22 18.32 -4.90
CA GLY A 465 11.31 17.35 -4.77
C GLY A 465 11.80 16.68 -6.07
N ASN A 466 11.20 16.96 -7.24
CA ASN A 466 11.68 16.39 -8.52
C ASN A 466 12.46 17.42 -9.36
N SER A 467 13.68 17.08 -9.73
CA SER A 467 14.57 17.95 -10.51
C SER A 467 14.03 18.19 -11.93
N GLY A 468 14.13 19.42 -12.41
CA GLY A 468 13.59 19.80 -13.73
C GLY A 468 12.06 19.80 -13.82
N LYS A 469 11.33 19.64 -12.70
CA LYS A 469 9.88 19.82 -12.61
C LYS A 469 9.53 21.13 -11.91
N SER A 470 8.27 21.53 -12.04
CA SER A 470 7.73 22.77 -11.50
C SER A 470 6.46 22.53 -10.72
N ILE A 471 6.24 23.33 -9.68
CA ILE A 471 4.92 23.58 -9.09
C ILE A 471 4.56 25.03 -9.41
N ASN A 472 3.53 25.24 -10.21
CA ASN A 472 3.12 26.56 -10.70
C ASN A 472 1.62 26.76 -10.47
N GLY A 473 1.22 27.96 -10.02
CA GLY A 473 -0.20 28.34 -9.96
C GLY A 473 -1.01 27.57 -8.93
N VAL A 474 -0.48 27.37 -7.72
CA VAL A 474 -1.21 26.69 -6.64
C VAL A 474 -1.91 27.70 -5.73
N SER A 475 -3.24 27.63 -5.66
CA SER A 475 -4.07 28.47 -4.80
C SER A 475 -4.73 27.62 -3.71
N ILE A 476 -4.42 27.90 -2.45
CA ILE A 476 -5.02 27.24 -1.28
C ILE A 476 -5.73 28.32 -0.46
N SER A 477 -7.04 28.19 -0.27
CA SER A 477 -7.82 29.23 0.40
C SER A 477 -9.04 28.79 1.18
N GLY A 478 -9.45 29.61 2.16
CA GLY A 478 -10.70 29.42 2.91
C GLY A 478 -10.72 28.21 3.85
N LEU A 479 -9.56 27.66 4.20
CA LEU A 479 -9.46 26.47 5.05
C LEU A 479 -9.49 26.82 6.55
N SER A 480 -10.29 26.08 7.32
CA SER A 480 -10.22 26.04 8.79
C SER A 480 -9.34 24.86 9.22
N ILE A 481 -8.13 25.11 9.69
CA ILE A 481 -7.20 24.08 10.20
C ILE A 481 -7.33 24.02 11.73
N VAL A 482 -7.87 22.90 12.23
CA VAL A 482 -8.16 22.65 13.64
C VAL A 482 -7.25 21.52 14.13
N THR A 483 -6.26 21.86 14.95
CA THR A 483 -5.27 20.91 15.49
C THR A 483 -4.45 20.17 14.41
N THR A 484 -3.21 20.59 14.23
CA THR A 484 -2.15 19.76 13.62
C THR A 484 -1.38 19.07 14.75
N ASN A 485 -0.86 17.87 14.54
CA ASN A 485 -0.03 17.18 15.55
C ASN A 485 1.13 18.06 16.04
N PRO A 486 1.30 18.29 17.35
CA PRO A 486 2.27 19.24 17.89
C PRO A 486 3.74 18.81 17.75
N SER A 487 4.01 17.61 17.25
CA SER A 487 5.39 17.14 17.00
C SER A 487 6.01 17.66 15.69
N VAL A 488 5.21 18.21 14.76
CA VAL A 488 5.72 18.95 13.59
C VAL A 488 5.79 20.44 13.88
N TYR A 489 6.56 21.20 13.10
CA TYR A 489 6.92 22.58 13.44
C TYR A 489 6.00 23.67 12.81
N TRP A 490 5.11 23.29 11.88
CA TRP A 490 4.25 24.21 11.11
C TRP A 490 2.89 23.62 10.73
N ASN A 491 1.89 24.47 10.50
CA ASN A 491 0.58 24.06 9.98
C ASN A 491 0.59 23.97 8.45
N VAL A 492 1.20 24.94 7.75
CA VAL A 492 1.36 24.94 6.29
C VAL A 492 2.85 24.98 5.96
N GLY A 493 3.29 24.16 5.01
CA GLY A 493 4.68 24.12 4.55
C GLY A 493 4.83 24.31 3.04
N VAL A 494 5.89 25.01 2.61
CA VAL A 494 6.42 24.94 1.24
C VAL A 494 7.87 24.52 1.32
N ILE A 495 8.19 23.36 0.78
CA ILE A 495 9.54 22.80 0.75
C ILE A 495 9.98 22.69 -0.70
N LEU A 496 10.98 23.49 -1.08
CA LEU A 496 11.71 23.35 -2.32
C LEU A 496 13.03 22.60 -2.05
N ASP A 497 13.18 21.42 -2.65
CA ASP A 497 14.40 20.62 -2.54
C ASP A 497 15.22 20.60 -3.83
N ALA A 498 14.57 20.29 -4.96
CA ALA A 498 15.23 20.05 -6.25
C ALA A 498 14.50 20.60 -7.49
N GLY A 499 13.20 20.85 -7.42
CA GLY A 499 12.41 21.36 -8.55
C GLY A 499 12.42 22.88 -8.66
N THR A 500 11.25 23.45 -8.97
CA THR A 500 10.98 24.89 -8.93
C THR A 500 9.57 25.14 -8.39
N VAL A 501 9.35 26.33 -7.79
CA VAL A 501 8.02 26.79 -7.34
C VAL A 501 7.73 28.20 -7.85
N SER A 502 6.49 28.48 -8.22
CA SER A 502 6.04 29.82 -8.66
C SER A 502 4.53 29.99 -8.49
N ASN A 503 4.07 31.24 -8.42
CA ASN A 503 2.65 31.62 -8.39
C ASN A 503 1.83 30.90 -7.31
N LEU A 504 2.39 30.75 -6.10
CA LEU A 504 1.69 30.17 -4.96
C LEU A 504 0.82 31.23 -4.24
N SER A 505 -0.34 30.84 -3.72
CA SER A 505 -1.30 31.75 -3.08
C SER A 505 -1.96 31.07 -1.88
N PHE A 506 -1.77 31.62 -0.67
CA PHE A 506 -2.36 31.10 0.57
C PHE A 506 -3.27 32.15 1.22
N LYS A 507 -4.59 32.02 1.05
CA LYS A 507 -5.56 33.08 1.39
C LYS A 507 -6.61 32.64 2.41
N ASN A 508 -6.95 33.50 3.36
CA ASN A 508 -8.07 33.28 4.28
C ASN A 508 -7.99 31.95 5.06
N ILE A 509 -6.80 31.61 5.57
CA ILE A 509 -6.57 30.39 6.36
C ILE A 509 -6.85 30.70 7.84
N ALA A 510 -7.75 29.94 8.45
CA ALA A 510 -8.12 30.07 9.86
C ALA A 510 -7.52 28.92 10.67
N LEU A 511 -6.49 29.23 11.46
CA LEU A 511 -5.87 28.30 12.38
C LEU A 511 -6.61 28.30 13.73
N LYS A 512 -6.81 27.12 14.32
CA LYS A 512 -7.47 26.97 15.62
C LYS A 512 -6.70 26.01 16.52
N SER A 513 -6.57 26.37 17.80
CA SER A 513 -6.00 25.51 18.85
C SER A 513 -4.62 24.94 18.52
N THR A 514 -3.74 25.76 17.95
CA THR A 514 -2.38 25.38 17.53
C THR A 514 -1.33 26.33 18.11
N LYS A 515 -0.15 25.78 18.43
CA LYS A 515 1.05 26.54 18.82
C LYS A 515 2.15 26.46 17.75
N LEU A 516 1.87 25.80 16.63
CA LEU A 516 2.82 25.63 15.54
C LEU A 516 2.94 26.91 14.72
N SER A 517 4.06 27.06 14.01
CA SER A 517 4.24 28.14 13.05
C SER A 517 3.07 28.14 12.04
N PRO A 518 2.44 29.28 11.73
CA PRO A 518 1.36 29.32 10.75
C PRO A 518 1.80 28.76 9.39
N LEU A 519 2.94 29.25 8.90
CA LEU A 519 3.57 28.90 7.64
C LEU A 519 5.07 28.62 7.88
N SER A 520 5.63 27.71 7.08
CA SER A 520 7.07 27.48 6.96
C SER A 520 7.44 27.41 5.49
N ILE A 521 8.44 28.18 5.08
CA ILE A 521 8.93 28.26 3.69
C ILE A 521 10.42 27.86 3.71
N SER A 522 10.84 26.88 2.91
CA SER A 522 12.26 26.52 2.86
C SER A 522 13.10 27.65 2.26
N ALA A 523 14.32 27.86 2.78
CA ALA A 523 15.18 28.98 2.40
C ALA A 523 15.60 28.98 0.91
N LYS A 524 15.36 27.90 0.17
CA LYS A 524 15.57 27.79 -1.28
C LYS A 524 14.45 28.46 -2.09
N VAL A 525 13.24 28.60 -1.53
CA VAL A 525 12.08 29.17 -2.23
C VAL A 525 12.34 30.66 -2.53
N PRO A 526 12.36 31.09 -3.81
CA PRO A 526 12.66 32.48 -4.14
C PRO A 526 11.58 33.44 -3.62
N ALA A 527 11.98 34.62 -3.13
CA ALA A 527 11.05 35.66 -2.72
C ALA A 527 10.13 36.08 -3.89
N GLY A 528 8.86 36.39 -3.59
CA GLY A 528 7.86 36.76 -4.59
C GLY A 528 7.22 35.58 -5.34
N THR A 529 7.66 34.34 -5.15
CA THR A 529 7.01 33.15 -5.72
C THR A 529 5.71 32.75 -5.03
N TYR A 530 5.41 33.35 -3.87
CA TYR A 530 4.23 33.07 -3.06
C TYR A 530 3.59 34.35 -2.52
N THR A 531 2.29 34.29 -2.25
CA THR A 531 1.50 35.35 -1.61
C THR A 531 0.70 34.80 -0.43
N VAL A 532 0.54 35.61 0.62
CA VAL A 532 -0.12 35.22 1.88
C VAL A 532 -1.03 36.37 2.34
N SER A 533 -2.30 36.11 2.64
CA SER A 533 -3.22 37.18 3.10
C SER A 533 -4.44 36.65 3.87
N GLY A 534 -4.96 37.43 4.83
CA GLY A 534 -6.23 37.14 5.52
C GLY A 534 -6.18 36.00 6.53
N TRP A 535 -5.00 35.67 7.06
CA TRP A 535 -4.84 34.58 8.02
C TRP A 535 -5.33 34.97 9.42
N THR A 536 -5.87 33.98 10.14
CA THR A 536 -6.28 34.15 11.54
C THR A 536 -5.79 33.00 12.42
N LEU A 537 -5.58 33.28 13.71
CA LEU A 537 -5.38 32.30 14.77
C LEU A 537 -6.43 32.53 15.85
N ASP A 538 -7.24 31.50 16.14
CA ASP A 538 -8.35 31.55 17.09
C ASP A 538 -9.27 32.77 16.90
N GLY A 539 -9.54 33.11 15.62
CA GLY A 539 -10.39 34.23 15.20
C GLY A 539 -9.71 35.61 15.17
N LYS A 540 -8.46 35.74 15.61
CA LYS A 540 -7.69 37.00 15.54
C LYS A 540 -6.82 37.03 14.29
N ALA A 541 -6.77 38.17 13.60
CA ALA A 541 -5.87 38.35 12.47
C ALA A 541 -4.39 38.20 12.89
N ILE A 542 -3.59 37.55 12.05
CA ILE A 542 -2.15 37.35 12.27
C ILE A 542 -1.34 37.80 11.05
N THR A 543 -0.12 38.29 11.30
CA THR A 543 0.93 38.37 10.28
C THR A 543 1.64 37.01 10.22
N VAL A 544 2.07 36.62 9.02
CA VAL A 544 2.65 35.31 8.70
C VAL A 544 3.95 35.53 7.92
#